data_AF-A0A920S7I3-F1
#
_entry.id   AF-A0A920S7I3-F1
#
_cell.length_a   1.000
_cell.length_b   1.000
_cell.length_c   1.000
_cell.angle_alpha   90.00
_cell.angle_beta   90.00
_cell.angle_gamma   90.00
#
_symmetry.space_group_name_H-M   'P 1'
#
loop_
_entity.id
_entity.type
_entity.pdbx_description
1 polymer ?
#
loop_
_entity_poly.entity_id
_entity_poly.type
_entity_poly.pdbx_seq_one_letter_code
_entity_poly.pdbx_strand_id
1 'polypeptide(L)'
;MPTHADRKSPVNRRIPPVSHTPVPGPIPIRRISHWLGVWAMGALLIGCGGGGGGGSSTSAPQSSAATTTAPIMQTQPTEGELHAASRFASRASLGMNYDQIRALAIKGHDSWLEEQFALPVEYHDELVADLIERTEDGEFDEATQPDPDVLPFVFRRYVWWHRALSADDVLRQRIAFALSEIFVVSEVGGLGDTERALPNFYDVLLARAFGNYRSLLRAVTLHPSMGFYLSHVNNSKADPDNNIYPDENFARENMQLFSIGLYEMNPDGSYQYDTNGDPIPAYTDDDIREFAKVFTGLSWGGEYARFGRKWANYIVPMEMFDEYHEPGAKKLLNGFEIPAGQTGMEDIEDAIDNIFNHSQCGTFYRSTTHPAPGDVKPVTTLCRTRCRGVRR
;
A
#
# COMPACT_ATOMS: atom_id res chain seq x y z
N MET A 1 44.46 -41.92 3.04
CA MET A 1 44.65 -42.11 4.50
C MET A 1 45.65 -41.08 4.98
N PRO A 2 45.46 -40.33 6.08
CA PRO A 2 44.27 -40.07 6.94
C PRO A 2 43.79 -38.58 6.85
N THR A 3 42.50 -38.20 6.88
CA THR A 3 41.55 -37.97 8.01
C THR A 3 42.00 -37.04 9.14
N HIS A 4 41.32 -35.89 9.31
CA HIS A 4 40.90 -35.21 10.57
C HIS A 4 40.31 -33.83 10.16
N ALA A 5 39.00 -33.57 10.14
CA ALA A 5 38.09 -33.38 11.26
C ALA A 5 38.57 -32.34 12.29
N ASP A 6 38.05 -31.11 12.20
CA ASP A 6 37.65 -30.35 13.39
C ASP A 6 36.56 -29.33 13.06
N ARG A 7 35.34 -29.66 13.50
CA ARG A 7 34.22 -28.73 13.71
C ARG A 7 34.64 -27.74 14.80
N LYS A 8 34.59 -26.43 14.53
CA LYS A 8 34.54 -25.44 15.61
C LYS A 8 33.09 -25.10 15.93
N SER A 9 32.73 -25.40 17.17
CA SER A 9 31.51 -25.03 17.89
C SER A 9 31.23 -23.51 17.82
N PRO A 10 29.96 -23.08 17.98
CA PRO A 10 29.61 -21.67 18.02
C PRO A 10 30.22 -21.04 19.27
N VAL A 11 31.00 -19.99 19.06
CA VAL A 11 31.53 -19.17 20.16
C VAL A 11 30.35 -18.42 20.77
N ASN A 12 30.05 -18.74 22.03
CA ASN A 12 29.30 -17.90 22.95
C ASN A 12 29.90 -16.48 22.93
N ARG A 13 29.33 -15.56 22.12
CA ARG A 13 29.62 -14.14 22.26
C ARG A 13 28.94 -13.65 23.53
N ARG A 14 29.78 -13.20 24.46
CA ARG A 14 29.37 -12.62 25.74
C ARG A 14 28.56 -11.35 25.46
N ILE A 15 27.31 -11.36 25.92
CA ILE A 15 26.49 -10.16 26.08
C ILE A 15 27.22 -9.23 27.08
N PRO A 16 27.42 -7.94 26.79
CA PRO A 16 27.97 -7.00 27.76
C PRO A 16 27.01 -6.86 28.97
N PRO A 17 27.50 -6.57 30.18
CA PRO A 17 26.66 -6.55 31.38
C PRO A 17 25.59 -5.47 31.29
N VAL A 18 24.37 -5.85 31.67
CA VAL A 18 23.19 -4.99 31.75
C VAL A 18 23.46 -3.84 32.72
N SER A 19 23.55 -2.61 32.20
CA SER A 19 23.40 -1.41 33.02
C SER A 19 21.93 -1.34 33.47
N HIS A 20 21.68 -1.42 34.78
CA HIS A 20 20.36 -1.19 35.35
C HIS A 20 19.89 0.24 35.06
N THR A 21 19.11 0.40 33.98
CA THR A 21 18.24 1.56 33.78
C THR A 21 16.86 1.23 34.35
N PRO A 22 16.21 2.16 35.05
CA PRO A 22 14.89 1.91 35.61
C PRO A 22 13.85 1.70 34.49
N VAL A 23 12.95 0.75 34.72
CA VAL A 23 11.82 0.40 33.85
C VAL A 23 11.04 1.67 33.49
N PRO A 24 10.89 2.02 32.20
CA PRO A 24 9.98 3.09 31.82
C PRO A 24 8.55 2.57 32.02
N GLY A 25 7.78 3.27 32.85
CA GLY A 25 6.34 3.06 32.97
C GLY A 25 5.61 3.33 31.64
N PRO A 26 4.31 2.98 31.55
CA PRO A 26 3.53 3.16 30.34
C PRO A 26 3.58 4.62 29.89
N ILE A 27 4.04 4.82 28.65
CA ILE A 27 4.07 6.14 28.01
C ILE A 27 2.61 6.52 27.73
N PRO A 28 2.09 7.64 28.29
CA PRO A 28 0.74 8.07 27.96
C PRO A 28 0.72 8.54 26.51
N ILE A 29 -0.08 7.87 25.67
CA ILE A 29 -0.40 8.32 24.32
C ILE A 29 -1.14 9.65 24.46
N ARG A 30 -0.43 10.76 24.26
CA ARG A 30 -1.07 12.06 24.11
C ARG A 30 -1.89 12.03 22.82
N ARG A 31 -3.19 12.30 22.95
CA ARG A 31 -4.14 12.55 21.87
C ARG A 31 -3.46 13.39 20.77
N ILE A 32 -3.28 12.80 19.59
CA ILE A 32 -2.98 13.55 18.36
C ILE A 32 -4.29 14.19 17.93
N SER A 33 -4.55 15.38 18.44
CA SER A 33 -5.52 16.30 17.85
C SER A 33 -4.75 17.49 17.31
N HIS A 34 -5.14 17.92 16.10
CA HIS A 34 -4.73 19.13 15.38
C HIS A 34 -3.49 19.00 14.48
N TRP A 35 -3.70 18.57 13.23
CA TRP A 35 -3.00 19.11 12.06
C TRP A 35 -3.97 19.20 10.87
N LEU A 36 -4.77 20.27 10.83
CA LEU A 36 -5.41 20.75 9.59
C LEU A 36 -4.77 22.10 9.27
N GLY A 37 -3.67 22.04 8.54
CA GLY A 37 -3.00 23.20 7.96
C GLY A 37 -3.64 23.55 6.62
N VAL A 38 -4.45 24.62 6.63
CA VAL A 38 -5.04 25.28 5.47
C VAL A 38 -3.94 25.73 4.50
N TRP A 39 -3.95 25.21 3.26
CA TRP A 39 -3.27 25.82 2.12
C TRP A 39 -4.32 26.30 1.13
N ALA A 40 -4.66 27.59 1.21
CA ALA A 40 -5.39 28.30 0.18
C ALA A 40 -4.40 29.21 -0.57
N MET A 41 -3.98 28.81 -1.76
CA MET A 41 -3.39 29.72 -2.75
C MET A 41 -4.36 29.87 -3.91
N GLY A 42 -5.01 31.04 -3.98
CA GLY A 42 -5.87 31.43 -5.08
C GLY A 42 -5.05 31.76 -6.32
N ALA A 43 -5.31 31.03 -7.41
CA ALA A 43 -4.86 31.40 -8.74
C ALA A 43 -5.86 32.38 -9.38
N LEU A 44 -5.37 33.58 -9.71
CA LEU A 44 -6.07 34.57 -10.53
C LEU A 44 -6.22 34.04 -11.97
N LEU A 45 -7.45 33.76 -12.38
CA LEU A 45 -7.82 33.56 -13.78
C LEU A 45 -7.93 34.93 -14.48
N ILE A 46 -6.98 35.24 -15.37
CA ILE A 46 -7.16 36.28 -16.39
C ILE A 46 -7.88 35.63 -17.57
N GLY A 47 -9.18 35.93 -17.70
CA GLY A 47 -9.95 35.63 -18.89
C GLY A 47 -9.67 36.66 -19.99
N CYS A 48 -9.18 36.22 -21.13
CA CYS A 48 -9.29 37.00 -22.37
C CYS A 48 -10.53 36.51 -23.13
N GLY A 49 -11.60 37.28 -23.03
CA GLY A 49 -12.80 37.14 -23.85
C GLY A 49 -12.53 37.58 -25.29
N GLY A 50 -12.95 36.74 -26.24
CA GLY A 50 -13.05 37.10 -27.65
C GLY A 50 -14.35 37.84 -27.95
N GLY A 51 -14.26 38.90 -28.75
CA GLY A 51 -15.38 39.61 -29.34
C GLY A 51 -15.00 40.09 -30.74
N GLY A 52 -15.71 39.59 -31.76
CA GLY A 52 -15.49 39.94 -33.16
C GLY A 52 -16.41 41.04 -33.67
N GLY A 53 -16.06 41.60 -34.84
CA GLY A 53 -17.01 42.29 -35.72
C GLY A 53 -16.44 43.43 -36.58
N GLY A 54 -16.20 43.16 -37.87
CA GLY A 54 -16.69 44.02 -38.96
C GLY A 54 -15.71 44.92 -39.74
N GLY A 55 -15.48 44.58 -41.03
CA GLY A 55 -15.55 45.57 -42.13
C GLY A 55 -14.39 45.71 -43.12
N SER A 56 -14.48 45.00 -44.26
CA SER A 56 -14.17 45.42 -45.68
C SER A 56 -12.84 46.14 -46.00
N SER A 57 -12.00 45.80 -47.00
CA SER A 57 -12.20 45.35 -48.40
C SER A 57 -10.80 45.11 -49.01
N THR A 58 -10.50 44.13 -49.88
CA THR A 58 -10.67 44.13 -51.35
C THR A 58 -9.97 42.87 -51.92
N SER A 59 -10.40 42.45 -53.10
CA SER A 59 -10.24 41.15 -53.79
C SER A 59 -9.02 41.00 -54.73
N ALA A 60 -8.49 39.76 -54.90
CA ALA A 60 -7.99 39.20 -56.18
C ALA A 60 -7.79 37.64 -56.08
N PRO A 61 -7.73 36.85 -57.19
CA PRO A 61 -8.46 35.57 -57.28
C PRO A 61 -7.66 34.24 -57.26
N GLN A 62 -8.40 33.19 -56.90
CA GLN A 62 -8.34 31.74 -57.20
C GLN A 62 -7.03 31.03 -57.64
N SER A 63 -6.72 29.92 -56.96
CA SER A 63 -6.43 28.64 -57.61
C SER A 63 -6.71 27.46 -56.67
N SER A 64 -7.68 26.63 -57.04
CA SER A 64 -8.00 25.35 -56.42
C SER A 64 -7.00 24.28 -56.84
N ALA A 65 -6.25 23.73 -55.89
CA ALA A 65 -5.50 22.48 -56.05
C ALA A 65 -5.89 21.51 -54.93
N ALA A 66 -6.73 20.54 -55.28
CA ALA A 66 -6.91 19.35 -54.47
C ALA A 66 -5.56 18.62 -54.42
N THR A 67 -4.97 18.52 -53.23
CA THR A 67 -3.79 17.65 -53.04
C THR A 67 -4.26 16.38 -52.36
N THR A 68 -4.35 15.33 -53.16
CA THR A 68 -4.32 13.95 -52.71
C THR A 68 -2.92 13.70 -52.15
N THR A 69 -2.79 13.54 -50.83
CA THR A 69 -1.54 13.07 -50.22
C THR A 69 -1.83 11.81 -49.43
N ALA A 70 -1.21 10.71 -49.85
CA ALA A 70 -1.14 9.44 -49.15
C ALA A 70 -0.65 9.62 -47.69
N PRO A 71 -1.01 8.72 -46.75
CA PRO A 71 -0.62 8.87 -45.36
C PRO A 71 0.91 8.83 -45.23
N ILE A 72 1.47 9.91 -44.69
CA ILE A 72 2.89 10.00 -44.33
C ILE A 72 3.10 9.07 -43.13
N MET A 73 3.89 8.01 -43.28
CA MET A 73 4.47 7.32 -42.12
C MET A 73 5.40 8.32 -41.41
N GLN A 74 4.92 8.97 -40.35
CA GLN A 74 5.75 9.79 -39.48
C GLN A 74 6.66 8.86 -38.67
N THR A 75 7.97 8.94 -38.88
CA THR A 75 8.99 8.14 -38.15
C THR A 75 9.44 8.79 -36.85
N GLN A 76 9.02 10.02 -36.59
CA GLN A 76 9.32 10.75 -35.35
C GLN A 76 8.01 11.27 -34.74
N PRO A 77 7.80 11.09 -33.43
CA PRO A 77 6.64 11.65 -32.74
C PRO A 77 6.58 13.17 -32.90
N THR A 78 5.35 13.68 -33.04
CA THR A 78 5.06 15.11 -32.95
C THR A 78 5.34 15.63 -31.54
N GLU A 79 5.50 16.95 -31.40
CA GLU A 79 5.67 17.58 -30.09
C GLU A 79 4.50 17.26 -29.16
N GLY A 80 3.27 17.27 -29.70
CA GLY A 80 2.06 16.94 -28.93
C GLY A 80 2.06 15.51 -28.38
N GLU A 81 2.54 14.53 -29.16
CA GLU A 81 2.67 13.14 -28.73
C GLU A 81 3.76 12.98 -27.65
N LEU A 82 4.89 13.68 -27.79
CA LEU A 82 5.93 13.70 -26.75
C LEU A 82 5.42 14.32 -25.44
N HIS A 83 4.67 15.42 -25.50
CA HIS A 83 4.03 16.02 -24.32
C HIS A 83 3.02 15.07 -23.68
N ALA A 84 2.22 14.36 -24.48
CA ALA A 84 1.26 13.38 -23.98
C ALA A 84 1.97 12.20 -23.29
N ALA A 85 3.00 11.63 -23.92
CA ALA A 85 3.81 10.55 -23.37
C ALA A 85 4.53 10.96 -22.08
N SER A 86 5.08 12.18 -22.03
CA SER A 86 5.73 12.73 -20.83
C SER A 86 4.75 12.86 -19.65
N ARG A 87 3.55 13.40 -19.88
CA ARG A 87 2.50 13.50 -18.84
C ARG A 87 1.99 12.15 -18.37
N PHE A 88 1.91 11.17 -19.27
CA PHE A 88 1.56 9.81 -18.91
C PHE A 88 2.66 9.18 -18.05
N ALA A 89 3.92 9.26 -18.49
CA ALA A 89 5.07 8.71 -17.78
C ALA A 89 5.21 9.28 -16.36
N SER A 90 5.01 10.59 -16.16
CA SER A 90 5.11 11.19 -14.81
C SER A 90 4.02 10.73 -13.83
N ARG A 91 2.93 10.13 -14.32
CA ARG A 91 1.87 9.53 -13.49
C ARG A 91 2.08 8.03 -13.33
N ALA A 92 2.47 7.36 -14.40
CA ALA A 92 2.60 5.91 -14.49
C ALA A 92 3.94 5.37 -13.96
N SER A 93 4.97 6.22 -13.79
CA SER A 93 6.26 5.88 -13.19
C SER A 93 6.74 7.01 -12.26
N LEU A 94 8.00 6.95 -11.83
CA LEU A 94 8.69 8.06 -11.13
C LEU A 94 9.36 9.05 -12.11
N GLY A 95 9.06 8.93 -13.40
CA GLY A 95 9.68 9.69 -14.48
C GLY A 95 10.31 8.77 -15.53
N MET A 96 10.60 9.35 -16.69
CA MET A 96 11.31 8.71 -17.79
C MET A 96 12.26 9.72 -18.43
N ASN A 97 13.39 9.25 -18.94
CA ASN A 97 14.28 10.10 -19.72
C ASN A 97 13.71 10.38 -21.12
N TYR A 98 14.32 11.30 -21.87
CA TYR A 98 13.81 11.74 -23.16
C TYR A 98 13.68 10.60 -24.19
N ASP A 99 14.65 9.69 -24.25
CA ASP A 99 14.61 8.56 -25.19
C ASP A 99 13.48 7.58 -24.86
N GLN A 100 13.24 7.32 -23.56
CA GLN A 100 12.12 6.51 -23.09
C GLN A 100 10.77 7.19 -23.41
N ILE A 101 10.65 8.50 -23.23
CA ILE A 101 9.43 9.27 -23.59
C ILE A 101 9.18 9.18 -25.10
N ARG A 102 10.22 9.33 -25.93
CA ARG A 102 10.08 9.18 -27.39
C ARG A 102 9.66 7.76 -27.75
N ALA A 103 10.26 6.74 -27.14
CA ALA A 103 9.90 5.35 -27.37
C ALA A 103 8.44 5.06 -26.96
N LEU A 104 7.99 5.59 -25.82
CA LEU A 104 6.61 5.51 -25.36
C LEU A 104 5.64 6.22 -26.33
N ALA A 105 5.99 7.39 -26.85
CA ALA A 105 5.17 8.11 -27.81
C ALA A 105 4.98 7.32 -29.12
N ILE A 106 6.02 6.62 -29.58
CA ILE A 106 5.93 5.72 -30.75
C ILE A 106 5.13 4.46 -30.41
N LYS A 107 5.38 3.85 -29.25
CA LYS A 107 4.76 2.59 -28.81
C LYS A 107 3.26 2.74 -28.53
N GLY A 108 2.86 3.90 -28.01
CA GLY A 108 1.53 4.15 -27.48
C GLY A 108 1.37 3.63 -26.04
N HIS A 109 0.47 4.27 -25.29
CA HIS A 109 0.29 3.99 -23.86
C HIS A 109 -0.24 2.59 -23.58
N ASP A 110 -1.21 2.11 -24.37
CA ASP A 110 -1.86 0.81 -24.11
C ASP A 110 -0.88 -0.35 -24.26
N SER A 111 -0.07 -0.35 -25.33
CA SER A 111 0.97 -1.36 -25.56
C SER A 111 2.04 -1.31 -24.45
N TRP A 112 2.47 -0.11 -24.03
CA TRP A 112 3.38 0.02 -22.90
C TRP A 112 2.78 -0.51 -21.59
N LEU A 113 1.50 -0.25 -21.31
CA LEU A 113 0.81 -0.76 -20.14
C LEU A 113 0.73 -2.30 -20.16
N GLU A 114 0.41 -2.90 -21.31
CA GLU A 114 0.37 -4.36 -21.48
C GLU A 114 1.73 -5.01 -21.18
N GLU A 115 2.83 -4.40 -21.66
CA GLU A 115 4.18 -4.85 -21.32
C GLU A 115 4.45 -4.75 -19.82
N GLN A 116 4.14 -3.61 -19.21
CA GLN A 116 4.36 -3.39 -17.78
C GLN A 116 3.56 -4.35 -16.89
N PHE A 117 2.34 -4.70 -17.30
CA PHE A 117 1.55 -5.71 -16.60
C PHE A 117 2.16 -7.12 -16.70
N ALA A 118 2.87 -7.41 -17.79
CA ALA A 118 3.49 -8.72 -18.04
C ALA A 118 4.88 -8.89 -17.42
N LEU A 119 5.56 -7.80 -17.03
CA LEU A 119 6.87 -7.88 -16.40
C LEU A 119 6.81 -8.61 -15.05
N PRO A 120 7.84 -9.45 -14.75
CA PRO A 120 7.96 -10.09 -13.46
C PRO A 120 8.12 -9.05 -12.36
N VAL A 121 7.74 -9.41 -11.13
CA VAL A 121 7.88 -8.52 -9.98
C VAL A 121 9.34 -8.44 -9.57
N GLU A 122 9.87 -7.24 -9.43
CA GLU A 122 11.19 -7.03 -8.83
C GLU A 122 11.07 -6.73 -7.33
N TYR A 123 11.21 -7.80 -6.53
CA TYR A 123 11.09 -7.75 -5.08
C TYR A 123 12.26 -7.04 -4.38
N HIS A 124 11.94 -6.42 -3.24
CA HIS A 124 12.88 -5.68 -2.40
C HIS A 124 13.51 -6.59 -1.35
N ASP A 125 12.73 -7.43 -0.68
CA ASP A 125 13.20 -8.27 0.43
C ASP A 125 14.27 -9.27 0.02
N GLU A 126 14.13 -9.89 -1.16
CA GLU A 126 15.13 -10.81 -1.71
C GLU A 126 16.48 -10.11 -1.93
N LEU A 127 16.47 -8.90 -2.48
CA LEU A 127 17.70 -8.13 -2.69
C LEU A 127 18.30 -7.64 -1.37
N VAL A 128 17.47 -7.31 -0.38
CA VAL A 128 17.96 -7.00 0.98
C VAL A 128 18.61 -8.24 1.59
N ALA A 129 18.00 -9.42 1.47
CA ALA A 129 18.55 -10.67 1.97
C ALA A 129 19.92 -11.00 1.34
N ASP A 130 20.05 -10.86 0.01
CA ASP A 130 21.32 -11.02 -0.72
C ASP A 130 22.42 -10.08 -0.20
N LEU A 131 22.09 -8.79 0.01
CA LEU A 131 23.06 -7.81 0.51
C LEU A 131 23.51 -8.12 1.94
N ILE A 132 22.62 -8.65 2.79
CA ILE A 132 22.96 -9.10 4.14
C ILE A 132 23.91 -10.30 4.07
N GLU A 133 23.60 -11.33 3.28
CA GLU A 133 24.46 -12.52 3.11
C GLU A 133 25.86 -12.12 2.61
N ARG A 134 25.94 -11.23 1.61
CA ARG A 134 27.21 -10.72 1.09
C ARG A 134 28.01 -9.91 2.10
N THR A 135 27.32 -9.27 3.06
CA THR A 135 27.97 -8.59 4.19
C THR A 135 28.56 -9.59 5.17
N GLU A 136 27.84 -10.66 5.48
CA GLU A 136 28.33 -11.77 6.32
C GLU A 136 29.52 -12.50 5.67
N ASP A 137 29.55 -12.60 4.34
CA ASP A 137 30.67 -13.15 3.57
C ASP A 137 31.88 -12.19 3.45
N GLY A 138 31.76 -10.95 3.94
CA GLY A 138 32.84 -9.96 3.97
C GLY A 138 33.09 -9.24 2.64
N GLU A 139 32.09 -9.17 1.75
CA GLU A 139 32.22 -8.43 0.49
C GLU A 139 32.33 -6.90 0.66
N PHE A 140 31.87 -6.36 1.80
CA PHE A 140 31.94 -4.94 2.10
C PHE A 140 33.08 -4.65 3.10
N ASP A 141 34.00 -3.75 2.72
CA ASP A 141 35.19 -3.41 3.52
C ASP A 141 34.86 -2.42 4.66
N GLU A 142 35.23 -2.79 5.89
CA GLU A 142 35.18 -1.95 7.11
C GLU A 142 35.88 -0.59 6.91
N ALA A 143 36.87 -0.50 6.02
CA ALA A 143 37.69 0.69 5.84
C ALA A 143 36.96 1.85 5.13
N THR A 144 35.80 1.63 4.50
CA THR A 144 35.17 2.62 3.62
C THR A 144 33.85 3.23 4.06
N GLN A 145 33.07 2.66 4.99
CA GLN A 145 31.83 3.23 5.64
C GLN A 145 31.12 2.17 6.53
N PRO A 146 30.14 2.59 7.36
CA PRO A 146 30.15 2.39 8.81
C PRO A 146 30.05 0.93 9.24
N ASP A 147 30.42 0.67 10.50
CA ASP A 147 30.14 -0.53 11.30
C ASP A 147 29.30 -1.62 10.57
N PRO A 148 29.87 -2.81 10.30
CA PRO A 148 29.15 -3.89 9.62
C PRO A 148 27.86 -4.31 10.35
N ASP A 149 27.72 -4.00 11.64
CA ASP A 149 26.49 -4.22 12.41
C ASP A 149 25.36 -3.22 12.07
N VAL A 150 25.66 -2.09 11.39
CA VAL A 150 24.69 -1.04 11.00
C VAL A 150 24.24 -1.18 9.54
N LEU A 151 25.10 -1.72 8.67
CA LEU A 151 24.85 -1.86 7.23
C LEU A 151 23.56 -2.64 6.90
N PRO A 152 23.27 -3.79 7.54
CA PRO A 152 22.04 -4.54 7.30
C PRO A 152 20.76 -3.69 7.47
N PHE A 153 20.73 -2.80 8.46
CA PHE A 153 19.56 -1.97 8.74
C PHE A 153 19.33 -0.87 7.70
N VAL A 154 20.37 -0.45 6.96
CA VAL A 154 20.25 0.60 5.92
C VAL A 154 19.98 0.03 4.52
N PHE A 155 20.18 -1.27 4.28
CA PHE A 155 19.92 -1.90 2.97
C PHE A 155 18.50 -1.70 2.47
N ARG A 156 17.50 -1.69 3.35
CA ARG A 156 16.11 -1.37 2.96
C ARG A 156 15.98 -0.07 2.16
N ARG A 157 16.72 0.98 2.56
CA ARG A 157 16.67 2.31 1.92
C ARG A 157 17.46 2.30 0.61
N TYR A 158 18.60 1.61 0.58
CA TYR A 158 19.38 1.42 -0.64
C TYR A 158 18.58 0.66 -1.71
N VAL A 159 17.97 -0.46 -1.32
CA VAL A 159 17.16 -1.29 -2.22
C VAL A 159 15.95 -0.53 -2.73
N TRP A 160 15.26 0.22 -1.88
CA TRP A 160 14.14 1.04 -2.33
C TRP A 160 14.56 2.04 -3.41
N TRP A 161 15.64 2.79 -3.19
CA TRP A 161 16.16 3.73 -4.21
C TRP A 161 16.66 3.02 -5.46
N HIS A 162 17.33 1.87 -5.31
CA HIS A 162 17.80 1.08 -6.43
C HIS A 162 16.63 0.65 -7.31
N ARG A 163 15.63 -0.03 -6.74
CA ARG A 163 14.43 -0.49 -7.47
C ARG A 163 13.64 0.67 -8.07
N ALA A 164 13.48 1.78 -7.34
CA ALA A 164 12.81 2.98 -7.84
C ALA A 164 13.48 3.58 -9.10
N LEU A 165 14.79 3.39 -9.27
CA LEU A 165 15.58 4.00 -10.34
C LEU A 165 15.93 3.03 -11.48
N SER A 166 16.03 1.73 -11.20
CA SER A 166 16.55 0.74 -12.15
C SER A 166 15.64 -0.44 -12.46
N ALA A 167 14.54 -0.62 -11.73
CA ALA A 167 13.64 -1.75 -12.01
C ALA A 167 12.92 -1.56 -13.35
N ASP A 168 12.70 -2.66 -14.08
CA ASP A 168 11.98 -2.64 -15.36
C ASP A 168 10.47 -2.51 -15.15
N ASP A 169 9.93 -3.01 -14.03
CA ASP A 169 8.52 -3.02 -13.66
C ASP A 169 8.05 -1.68 -13.04
N VAL A 170 8.46 -0.56 -13.63
CA VAL A 170 8.28 0.80 -13.09
C VAL A 170 6.84 1.16 -12.73
N LEU A 171 5.85 0.65 -13.47
CA LEU A 171 4.43 0.85 -13.14
C LEU A 171 4.06 0.17 -11.83
N ARG A 172 4.58 -1.04 -11.60
CA ARG A 172 4.31 -1.82 -10.39
C ARG A 172 4.94 -1.14 -9.17
N GLN A 173 6.18 -0.69 -9.29
CA GLN A 173 6.87 0.07 -8.25
C GLN A 173 6.11 1.36 -7.91
N ARG A 174 5.61 2.08 -8.94
CA ARG A 174 4.80 3.29 -8.74
C ARG A 174 3.49 3.02 -8.01
N ILE A 175 2.79 1.92 -8.35
CA ILE A 175 1.55 1.55 -7.66
C ILE A 175 1.83 1.07 -6.24
N ALA A 176 2.88 0.27 -6.00
CA ALA A 176 3.25 -0.15 -4.65
C ALA A 176 3.59 1.04 -3.75
N PHE A 177 4.26 2.06 -4.29
CA PHE A 177 4.48 3.32 -3.59
C PHE A 177 3.16 4.05 -3.26
N ALA A 178 2.22 4.12 -4.21
CA ALA A 178 0.90 4.70 -3.91
C ALA A 178 0.14 3.89 -2.83
N LEU A 179 0.27 2.55 -2.85
CA LEU A 179 -0.32 1.67 -1.85
C LEU A 179 0.34 1.83 -0.47
N SER A 180 1.64 2.14 -0.40
CA SER A 180 2.32 2.35 0.90
C SER A 180 1.87 3.62 1.61
N GLU A 181 1.32 4.60 0.87
CA GLU A 181 0.68 5.79 1.46
C GLU A 181 -0.72 5.50 2.01
N ILE A 182 -1.32 4.35 1.65
CA ILE A 182 -2.62 3.90 2.17
C ILE A 182 -2.39 2.92 3.31
N PHE A 183 -1.66 1.84 3.06
CA PHE A 183 -1.33 0.81 4.05
C PHE A 183 -0.03 1.17 4.77
N VAL A 184 -0.09 2.24 5.56
CA VAL A 184 1.08 2.83 6.21
C VAL A 184 1.60 1.93 7.34
N VAL A 185 2.91 1.76 7.39
CA VAL A 185 3.69 1.25 8.55
C VAL A 185 4.86 2.19 8.83
N SER A 186 5.40 2.16 10.05
CA SER A 186 6.45 3.11 10.47
C SER A 186 7.80 2.44 10.66
N GLU A 187 8.87 3.05 10.13
CA GLU A 187 10.25 2.69 10.50
C GLU A 187 10.65 3.19 11.89
N VAL A 188 9.94 4.18 12.43
CA VAL A 188 10.15 4.63 13.81
C VAL A 188 9.54 3.61 14.75
N GLY A 189 10.38 3.02 15.61
CA GLY A 189 10.01 1.95 16.55
C GLY A 189 10.61 0.60 16.13
N GLY A 190 10.03 -0.50 16.62
CA GLY A 190 10.62 -1.84 16.51
C GLY A 190 10.73 -2.41 15.08
N LEU A 191 10.03 -1.85 14.09
CA LEU A 191 10.17 -2.28 12.68
C LEU A 191 11.44 -1.75 12.02
N GLY A 192 11.96 -0.59 12.46
CA GLY A 192 13.22 -0.04 11.94
C GLY A 192 14.45 -0.81 12.39
N ASP A 193 14.32 -1.54 13.52
CA ASP A 193 15.32 -2.41 14.13
C ASP A 193 15.27 -3.83 13.56
N THR A 194 14.63 -4.04 12.40
CA THR A 194 14.63 -5.31 11.69
C THR A 194 14.92 -5.09 10.22
N GLU A 195 15.90 -5.80 9.68
CA GLU A 195 16.45 -5.48 8.36
C GLU A 195 15.44 -5.72 7.23
N ARG A 196 14.61 -6.76 7.42
CA ARG A 196 13.71 -7.30 6.39
C ARG A 196 12.23 -7.00 6.60
N ALA A 197 11.83 -6.45 7.74
CA ALA A 197 10.41 -6.25 8.08
C ALA A 197 9.68 -5.29 7.12
N LEU A 198 10.32 -4.18 6.75
CA LEU A 198 9.75 -3.19 5.84
C LEU A 198 9.87 -3.59 4.36
N PRO A 199 11.01 -4.11 3.87
CA PRO A 199 11.11 -4.66 2.52
C PRO A 199 10.07 -5.77 2.26
N ASN A 200 9.90 -6.72 3.19
CA ASN A 200 8.93 -7.81 3.03
C ASN A 200 7.48 -7.30 3.00
N PHE A 201 7.15 -6.31 3.82
CA PHE A 201 5.83 -5.66 3.75
C PHE A 201 5.63 -4.94 2.40
N TYR A 202 6.65 -4.27 1.90
CA TYR A 202 6.61 -3.60 0.60
C TYR A 202 6.37 -4.60 -0.55
N ASP A 203 6.98 -5.78 -0.45
CA ASP A 203 6.80 -6.88 -1.42
C ASP A 203 5.37 -7.41 -1.46
N VAL A 204 4.63 -7.37 -0.34
CA VAL A 204 3.18 -7.68 -0.33
C VAL A 204 2.41 -6.70 -1.22
N LEU A 205 2.77 -5.42 -1.21
CA LEU A 205 2.17 -4.39 -2.04
C LEU A 205 2.56 -4.58 -3.51
N LEU A 206 3.83 -4.85 -3.81
CA LEU A 206 4.31 -5.13 -5.16
C LEU A 206 3.60 -6.34 -5.79
N ALA A 207 3.51 -7.44 -5.06
CA ALA A 207 2.86 -8.68 -5.51
C ALA A 207 1.37 -8.47 -5.87
N ARG A 208 0.73 -7.45 -5.28
CA ARG A 208 -0.71 -7.20 -5.42
C ARG A 208 -1.06 -5.87 -6.08
N ALA A 209 -0.06 -5.14 -6.58
CA ALA A 209 -0.24 -3.85 -7.24
C ALA A 209 -1.25 -3.90 -8.41
N PHE A 210 -1.31 -5.01 -9.15
CA PHE A 210 -2.25 -5.21 -10.25
C PHE A 210 -3.39 -6.19 -9.92
N GLY A 211 -3.51 -6.57 -8.64
CA GLY A 211 -4.41 -7.61 -8.15
C GLY A 211 -5.77 -7.08 -7.69
N ASN A 212 -6.47 -7.93 -6.94
CA ASN A 212 -7.76 -7.61 -6.34
C ASN A 212 -7.58 -7.01 -4.94
N TYR A 213 -8.35 -5.96 -4.62
CA TYR A 213 -8.26 -5.26 -3.34
C TYR A 213 -8.59 -6.15 -2.13
N ARG A 214 -9.54 -7.09 -2.22
CA ARG A 214 -9.81 -8.11 -1.17
C ARG A 214 -8.54 -8.90 -0.84
N SER A 215 -7.82 -9.35 -1.87
CA SER A 215 -6.60 -10.13 -1.71
C SER A 215 -5.45 -9.30 -1.13
N LEU A 216 -5.43 -8.00 -1.40
CA LEU A 216 -4.50 -7.04 -0.78
C LEU A 216 -4.83 -6.80 0.68
N LEU A 217 -6.09 -6.47 0.99
CA LEU A 217 -6.55 -6.25 2.36
C LEU A 217 -6.26 -7.47 3.24
N ARG A 218 -6.56 -8.68 2.75
CA ARG A 218 -6.23 -9.94 3.42
C ARG A 218 -4.73 -10.08 3.72
N ALA A 219 -3.89 -9.79 2.74
CA ALA A 219 -2.45 -9.95 2.90
C ALA A 219 -1.87 -8.93 3.88
N VAL A 220 -2.38 -7.70 3.86
CA VAL A 220 -2.03 -6.66 4.84
C VAL A 220 -2.50 -7.05 6.24
N THR A 221 -3.74 -7.55 6.40
CA THR A 221 -4.26 -8.04 7.68
C THR A 221 -3.35 -9.09 8.32
N LEU A 222 -2.84 -10.02 7.51
CA LEU A 222 -2.00 -11.12 7.99
C LEU A 222 -0.51 -10.76 8.04
N HIS A 223 -0.09 -9.58 7.57
CA HIS A 223 1.34 -9.27 7.55
C HIS A 223 1.83 -8.89 8.96
N PRO A 224 2.92 -9.50 9.46
CA PRO A 224 3.44 -9.23 10.81
C PRO A 224 3.82 -7.77 11.05
N SER A 225 4.36 -7.05 10.06
CA SER A 225 4.66 -5.62 10.19
C SER A 225 3.39 -4.78 10.44
N MET A 226 2.27 -5.11 9.79
CA MET A 226 0.99 -4.44 10.04
C MET A 226 0.41 -4.90 11.40
N GLY A 227 0.51 -6.19 11.70
CA GLY A 227 0.21 -6.79 13.01
C GLY A 227 0.83 -6.04 14.17
N PHE A 228 2.12 -5.76 14.05
CA PHE A 228 2.88 -5.01 15.04
C PHE A 228 2.50 -3.52 15.06
N TYR A 229 2.35 -2.90 13.89
CA TYR A 229 2.09 -1.46 13.79
C TYR A 229 0.71 -1.06 14.32
N LEU A 230 -0.30 -1.90 14.09
CA LEU A 230 -1.67 -1.67 14.54
C LEU A 230 -2.10 -2.56 15.72
N SER A 231 -1.13 -3.15 16.41
CA SER A 231 -1.33 -3.88 17.67
C SER A 231 -2.28 -5.09 17.62
N HIS A 232 -2.57 -5.65 16.44
CA HIS A 232 -3.38 -6.88 16.34
C HIS A 232 -2.56 -8.17 16.34
N VAL A 233 -1.23 -8.08 16.32
CA VAL A 233 -0.38 -9.23 16.66
C VAL A 233 -0.45 -9.51 18.17
N ASN A 234 -0.70 -10.75 18.55
CA ASN A 234 -0.95 -11.17 19.93
C ASN A 234 -2.17 -10.51 20.59
N ASN A 235 -3.13 -10.01 19.80
CA ASN A 235 -4.40 -9.54 20.34
C ASN A 235 -5.23 -10.75 20.78
N SER A 236 -5.54 -10.86 22.07
CA SER A 236 -6.30 -11.98 22.62
C SER A 236 -7.79 -11.66 22.70
N LYS A 237 -8.62 -12.70 22.72
CA LYS A 237 -10.02 -12.64 23.16
C LYS A 237 -10.17 -11.92 24.49
N ALA A 238 -11.38 -11.46 24.76
CA ALA A 238 -11.73 -10.81 26.01
C ALA A 238 -11.47 -11.74 27.22
N ASP A 239 -10.96 -11.15 28.29
CA ASP A 239 -10.89 -11.76 29.62
C ASP A 239 -11.39 -10.72 30.63
N PRO A 240 -12.72 -10.69 30.87
CA PRO A 240 -13.34 -9.71 31.75
C PRO A 240 -12.85 -9.80 33.21
N ASP A 241 -12.46 -10.99 33.67
CA ASP A 241 -11.96 -11.19 35.04
C ASP A 241 -10.63 -10.45 35.25
N ASN A 242 -9.85 -10.29 34.18
CA ASN A 242 -8.59 -9.53 34.19
C ASN A 242 -8.71 -8.14 33.51
N ASN A 243 -9.93 -7.69 33.18
CA ASN A 243 -10.20 -6.43 32.48
C ASN A 243 -9.42 -6.29 31.17
N ILE A 244 -9.34 -7.38 30.40
CA ILE A 244 -8.72 -7.44 29.08
C ILE A 244 -9.84 -7.47 28.03
N TYR A 245 -9.73 -6.62 27.03
CA TYR A 245 -10.64 -6.54 25.89
C TYR A 245 -9.83 -6.60 24.59
N PRO A 246 -10.42 -7.09 23.48
CA PRO A 246 -9.78 -7.06 22.17
C PRO A 246 -9.30 -5.65 21.81
N ASP A 247 -8.07 -5.53 21.35
CA ASP A 247 -7.53 -4.27 20.82
C ASP A 247 -8.29 -3.89 19.54
N GLU A 248 -8.83 -2.67 19.53
CA GLU A 248 -9.69 -2.13 18.47
C GLU A 248 -8.92 -1.44 17.34
N ASN A 249 -7.61 -1.19 17.51
CA ASN A 249 -6.86 -0.29 16.64
C ASN A 249 -6.87 -0.77 15.18
N PHE A 250 -6.51 -2.03 14.92
CA PHE A 250 -6.58 -2.57 13.56
C PHE A 250 -8.00 -2.59 12.99
N ALA A 251 -9.01 -2.97 13.77
CA ALA A 251 -10.40 -2.98 13.32
C ALA A 251 -10.86 -1.58 12.87
N ARG A 252 -10.52 -0.57 13.68
CA ARG A 252 -10.80 0.84 13.39
C ARG A 252 -10.10 1.27 12.12
N GLU A 253 -8.79 1.09 12.00
CA GLU A 253 -8.05 1.60 10.84
C GLU A 253 -8.35 0.81 9.54
N ASN A 254 -8.68 -0.47 9.64
CA ASN A 254 -9.12 -1.27 8.49
C ASN A 254 -10.38 -0.68 7.85
N MET A 255 -11.35 -0.27 8.66
CA MET A 255 -12.55 0.42 8.19
C MET A 255 -12.27 1.88 7.83
N GLN A 256 -11.62 2.63 8.71
CA GLN A 256 -11.47 4.08 8.65
C GLN A 256 -10.47 4.56 7.59
N LEU A 257 -9.27 3.98 7.55
CA LEU A 257 -8.16 4.47 6.73
C LEU A 257 -7.96 3.65 5.47
N PHE A 258 -8.26 2.36 5.52
CA PHE A 258 -7.95 1.48 4.41
C PHE A 258 -9.16 1.31 3.49
N SER A 259 -10.36 1.14 4.05
CA SER A 259 -11.46 0.57 3.25
C SER A 259 -12.65 1.47 3.00
N ILE A 260 -13.34 1.96 4.04
CA ILE A 260 -14.65 2.60 3.89
C ILE A 260 -14.65 4.08 4.28
N GLY A 261 -13.78 4.53 5.18
CA GLY A 261 -13.77 5.91 5.65
C GLY A 261 -14.71 6.18 6.82
N LEU A 262 -14.64 7.40 7.36
CA LEU A 262 -15.41 7.83 8.53
C LEU A 262 -16.91 7.99 8.27
N TYR A 263 -17.27 8.41 7.06
CA TYR A 263 -18.62 8.88 6.73
C TYR A 263 -19.15 8.21 5.47
N GLU A 264 -20.46 8.03 5.42
CA GLU A 264 -21.20 7.58 4.26
C GLU A 264 -20.94 8.50 3.06
N MET A 265 -20.76 7.89 1.89
CA MET A 265 -20.44 8.61 0.64
C MET A 265 -21.44 8.32 -0.46
N ASN A 266 -21.70 9.33 -1.27
CA ASN A 266 -22.36 9.19 -2.57
C ASN A 266 -21.39 8.54 -3.58
N PRO A 267 -21.90 7.95 -4.68
CA PRO A 267 -21.05 7.37 -5.73
C PRO A 267 -20.05 8.32 -6.38
N ASP A 268 -20.26 9.63 -6.27
CA ASP A 268 -19.33 10.65 -6.77
C ASP A 268 -18.18 10.98 -5.81
N GLY A 269 -18.25 10.51 -4.56
CA GLY A 269 -17.27 10.73 -3.50
C GLY A 269 -17.64 11.86 -2.52
N SER A 270 -18.78 12.54 -2.70
CA SER A 270 -19.29 13.52 -1.73
C SER A 270 -19.90 12.81 -0.51
N TYR A 271 -19.84 13.45 0.67
CA TYR A 271 -20.46 12.88 1.87
C TYR A 271 -21.99 12.97 1.84
N GLN A 272 -22.63 12.01 2.49
CA GLN A 272 -24.04 12.08 2.82
C GLN A 272 -24.23 12.80 4.16
N TYR A 273 -25.31 13.57 4.26
CA TYR A 273 -25.62 14.39 5.44
C TYR A 273 -26.99 14.04 5.99
N ASP A 274 -27.12 14.08 7.32
CA ASP A 274 -28.38 13.88 8.01
C ASP A 274 -29.30 15.12 7.91
N THR A 275 -30.45 15.08 8.59
CA THR A 275 -31.39 16.22 8.60
C THR A 275 -30.86 17.46 9.33
N ASN A 276 -29.81 17.32 10.14
CA ASN A 276 -29.16 18.40 10.87
C ASN A 276 -28.00 19.02 10.07
N GLY A 277 -27.60 18.40 8.97
CA GLY A 277 -26.48 18.81 8.13
C GLY A 277 -25.14 18.25 8.58
N ASP A 278 -25.12 17.22 9.44
CA ASP A 278 -23.91 16.53 9.87
C ASP A 278 -23.62 15.33 8.96
N PRO A 279 -22.34 15.04 8.63
CA PRO A 279 -21.98 13.85 7.87
C PRO A 279 -22.43 12.57 8.60
N ILE A 280 -23.05 11.65 7.88
CA ILE A 280 -23.55 10.38 8.44
C ILE A 280 -22.35 9.44 8.68
N PRO A 281 -22.12 8.93 9.91
CA PRO A 281 -21.06 7.96 10.17
C PRO A 281 -21.24 6.66 9.38
N ALA A 282 -20.16 6.13 8.81
CA ALA A 282 -20.17 4.88 8.04
C ALA A 282 -20.23 3.61 8.92
N TYR A 283 -19.87 3.75 10.20
CA TYR A 283 -19.86 2.71 11.20
C TYR A 283 -19.96 3.34 12.59
N THR A 284 -20.18 2.51 13.59
CA THR A 284 -20.29 2.88 15.01
C THR A 284 -19.14 2.30 15.83
N ASP A 285 -18.99 2.75 17.07
CA ASP A 285 -18.04 2.15 18.00
C ASP A 285 -18.37 0.68 18.31
N ASP A 286 -19.64 0.27 18.21
CA ASP A 286 -20.03 -1.13 18.37
C ASP A 286 -19.54 -1.99 17.21
N ASP A 287 -19.61 -1.48 15.98
CA ASP A 287 -19.02 -2.17 14.82
C ASP A 287 -17.52 -2.38 15.02
N ILE A 288 -16.79 -1.36 15.52
CA ILE A 288 -15.36 -1.50 15.81
C ILE A 288 -15.10 -2.63 16.80
N ARG A 289 -15.87 -2.72 17.89
CA ARG A 289 -15.73 -3.79 18.88
C ARG A 289 -15.99 -5.16 18.27
N GLU A 290 -17.02 -5.29 17.44
CA GLU A 290 -17.35 -6.55 16.77
C GLU A 290 -16.27 -6.97 15.78
N PHE A 291 -15.71 -6.04 15.00
CA PHE A 291 -14.54 -6.32 14.15
C PHE A 291 -13.27 -6.60 14.96
N ALA A 292 -13.07 -5.96 16.11
CA ALA A 292 -11.91 -6.21 16.96
C ALA A 292 -11.85 -7.68 17.42
N LYS A 293 -13.01 -8.25 17.76
CA LYS A 293 -13.15 -9.67 18.08
C LYS A 293 -12.68 -10.57 16.93
N VAL A 294 -12.99 -10.22 15.68
CA VAL A 294 -12.56 -10.98 14.48
C VAL A 294 -11.03 -11.07 14.38
N PHE A 295 -10.32 -10.00 14.75
CA PHE A 295 -8.86 -9.95 14.59
C PHE A 295 -8.08 -10.43 15.82
N THR A 296 -8.75 -11.03 16.81
CA THR A 296 -8.09 -11.71 17.94
C THR A 296 -7.53 -13.07 17.53
N GLY A 297 -6.54 -13.56 18.26
CA GLY A 297 -5.93 -14.87 18.06
C GLY A 297 -4.77 -14.89 17.05
N LEU A 298 -4.52 -13.81 16.31
CA LEU A 298 -3.36 -13.71 15.41
C LEU A 298 -2.04 -13.55 16.18
N SER A 299 -1.01 -14.29 15.78
CA SER A 299 0.34 -14.14 16.33
C SER A 299 1.41 -14.46 15.29
N TRP A 300 2.68 -14.31 15.67
CA TRP A 300 3.85 -14.50 14.82
C TRP A 300 3.92 -15.93 14.24
N GLY A 301 3.91 -16.02 12.90
CA GLY A 301 4.02 -17.29 12.19
C GLY A 301 5.45 -17.82 12.01
N GLY A 302 5.56 -18.96 11.35
CA GLY A 302 6.81 -19.64 11.01
C GLY A 302 7.21 -20.74 12.00
N GLU A 303 8.48 -21.16 11.98
CA GLU A 303 8.94 -22.26 12.82
C GLU A 303 8.76 -21.93 14.32
N TYR A 304 8.23 -22.89 15.09
CA TYR A 304 7.89 -22.73 16.52
C TYR A 304 6.87 -21.62 16.83
N ALA A 305 5.98 -21.33 15.87
CA ALA A 305 4.86 -20.42 16.08
C ALA A 305 4.04 -20.81 17.32
N ARG A 306 3.80 -19.81 18.17
CA ARG A 306 2.94 -19.90 19.35
C ARG A 306 2.45 -18.50 19.69
N PHE A 307 1.23 -18.42 20.20
CA PHE A 307 0.67 -17.17 20.67
C PHE A 307 1.57 -16.53 21.75
N GLY A 308 1.77 -15.22 21.67
CA GLY A 308 2.57 -14.46 22.65
C GLY A 308 4.08 -14.74 22.61
N ARG A 309 4.61 -15.37 21.55
CA ARG A 309 6.07 -15.57 21.46
C ARG A 309 6.84 -14.24 21.44
N LYS A 310 8.02 -14.24 22.07
CA LYS A 310 8.84 -13.04 22.28
C LYS A 310 9.68 -12.62 21.07
N TRP A 311 9.96 -13.54 20.15
CA TRP A 311 10.77 -13.25 18.96
C TRP A 311 9.86 -13.09 17.75
N ALA A 312 9.85 -11.90 17.17
CA ALA A 312 9.07 -11.61 15.96
C ALA A 312 9.66 -12.34 14.76
N ASN A 313 8.80 -12.76 13.82
CA ASN A 313 9.21 -13.13 12.47
C ASN A 313 8.40 -12.24 11.53
N TYR A 314 9.09 -11.29 10.89
CA TYR A 314 8.45 -10.29 10.04
C TYR A 314 8.35 -10.69 8.57
N ILE A 315 8.84 -11.87 8.20
CA ILE A 315 8.86 -12.35 6.82
C ILE A 315 7.92 -13.53 6.56
N VAL A 316 7.18 -13.95 7.59
CA VAL A 316 6.14 -15.00 7.50
C VAL A 316 4.81 -14.40 7.96
N PRO A 317 3.71 -14.61 7.21
CA PRO A 317 2.38 -14.17 7.63
C PRO A 317 2.04 -14.65 9.05
N MET A 318 1.30 -13.83 9.78
CA MET A 318 0.75 -14.21 11.08
C MET A 318 -0.16 -15.42 10.96
N GLU A 319 -0.15 -16.23 12.01
CA GLU A 319 -0.94 -17.45 12.13
C GLU A 319 -2.06 -17.25 13.16
N MET A 320 -3.20 -17.89 12.92
CA MET A 320 -4.33 -17.89 13.83
C MET A 320 -4.17 -18.96 14.90
N PHE A 321 -4.36 -18.56 16.15
CA PHE A 321 -4.41 -19.44 17.30
C PHE A 321 -5.83 -19.38 17.89
N ASP A 322 -6.70 -20.29 17.45
CA ASP A 322 -8.13 -20.27 17.79
C ASP A 322 -8.40 -20.31 19.31
N GLU A 323 -7.49 -20.87 20.12
CA GLU A 323 -7.59 -20.85 21.59
C GLU A 323 -7.64 -19.42 22.15
N TYR A 324 -7.03 -18.47 21.45
CA TYR A 324 -6.97 -17.04 21.82
C TYR A 324 -7.91 -16.17 20.98
N HIS A 325 -8.68 -16.75 20.06
CA HIS A 325 -9.68 -16.05 19.27
C HIS A 325 -11.00 -15.92 20.05
N GLU A 326 -11.69 -14.79 19.88
CA GLU A 326 -12.96 -14.52 20.54
C GLU A 326 -14.05 -15.47 20.00
N PRO A 327 -14.64 -16.32 20.85
CA PRO A 327 -15.71 -17.21 20.42
C PRO A 327 -17.04 -16.46 20.24
N GLY A 328 -17.99 -17.14 19.60
CA GLY A 328 -19.36 -16.65 19.47
C GLY A 328 -19.60 -15.81 18.22
N ALA A 329 -20.89 -15.47 18.02
CA ALA A 329 -21.34 -14.72 16.87
C ALA A 329 -20.88 -13.26 16.93
N LYS A 330 -20.62 -12.66 15.77
CA LYS A 330 -20.11 -11.29 15.64
C LYS A 330 -20.98 -10.52 14.65
N LYS A 331 -21.35 -9.29 14.99
CA LYS A 331 -22.23 -8.45 14.15
C LYS A 331 -21.40 -7.42 13.41
N LEU A 332 -21.33 -7.54 12.10
CA LEU A 332 -20.55 -6.66 11.24
C LEU A 332 -21.43 -5.62 10.53
N LEU A 333 -20.83 -4.89 9.58
CA LEU A 333 -21.50 -3.83 8.83
C LEU A 333 -22.73 -4.36 8.10
N ASN A 334 -23.72 -3.48 7.92
CA ASN A 334 -24.96 -3.74 7.22
C ASN A 334 -25.79 -4.91 7.81
N GLY A 335 -25.62 -5.17 9.12
CA GLY A 335 -26.36 -6.22 9.84
C GLY A 335 -25.95 -7.64 9.48
N PHE A 336 -24.79 -7.82 8.84
CA PHE A 336 -24.23 -9.13 8.58
C PHE A 336 -23.80 -9.78 9.90
N GLU A 337 -24.15 -11.05 10.12
CA GLU A 337 -23.78 -11.78 11.33
C GLU A 337 -22.89 -12.97 10.95
N ILE A 338 -21.69 -12.97 11.52
CA ILE A 338 -20.81 -14.12 11.53
C ILE A 338 -21.37 -15.13 12.56
N PRO A 339 -21.65 -16.39 12.16
CA PRO A 339 -22.21 -17.38 13.07
C PRO A 339 -21.19 -17.84 14.12
N ALA A 340 -21.68 -18.26 15.29
CA ALA A 340 -20.83 -18.87 16.30
C ALA A 340 -20.29 -20.23 15.85
N GLY A 341 -19.05 -20.54 16.26
CA GLY A 341 -18.43 -21.86 16.08
C GLY A 341 -17.54 -22.01 14.84
N GLN A 342 -17.32 -20.93 14.09
CA GLN A 342 -16.30 -20.86 13.04
C GLN A 342 -14.89 -20.78 13.64
N THR A 343 -13.90 -21.09 12.82
CA THR A 343 -12.50 -20.80 13.11
C THR A 343 -12.22 -19.30 12.96
N GLY A 344 -11.22 -18.77 13.66
CA GLY A 344 -10.85 -17.37 13.55
C GLY A 344 -10.41 -16.96 12.15
N MET A 345 -9.85 -17.87 11.36
CA MET A 345 -9.54 -17.59 9.96
C MET A 345 -10.80 -17.45 9.09
N GLU A 346 -11.84 -18.25 9.32
CA GLU A 346 -13.13 -18.09 8.64
C GLU A 346 -13.76 -16.73 8.98
N ASP A 347 -13.74 -16.34 10.27
CA ASP A 347 -14.21 -15.02 10.69
C ASP A 347 -13.46 -13.87 10.02
N ILE A 348 -12.14 -13.99 9.86
CA ILE A 348 -11.32 -13.01 9.12
C ILE A 348 -11.72 -12.95 7.65
N GLU A 349 -11.94 -14.08 6.98
CA GLU A 349 -12.40 -14.08 5.58
C GLU A 349 -13.77 -13.41 5.44
N ASP A 350 -14.71 -13.72 6.33
CA ASP A 350 -16.05 -13.13 6.36
C ASP A 350 -16.00 -11.61 6.59
N ALA A 351 -15.15 -11.14 7.51
CA ALA A 351 -14.96 -9.72 7.76
C ALA A 351 -14.33 -8.99 6.57
N ILE A 352 -13.32 -9.58 5.92
CA ILE A 352 -12.71 -9.03 4.72
C ILE A 352 -13.73 -8.97 3.58
N ASP A 353 -14.57 -9.99 3.42
CA ASP A 353 -15.65 -9.99 2.43
C ASP A 353 -16.73 -8.96 2.75
N ASN A 354 -17.11 -8.80 4.02
CA ASN A 354 -18.06 -7.78 4.44
C ASN A 354 -17.56 -6.37 4.10
N ILE A 355 -16.29 -6.07 4.40
CA ILE A 355 -15.67 -4.77 4.09
C ILE A 355 -15.51 -4.58 2.58
N PHE A 356 -14.99 -5.57 1.86
CA PHE A 356 -14.77 -5.48 0.41
C PHE A 356 -16.08 -5.29 -0.37
N ASN A 357 -17.16 -5.93 0.07
CA ASN A 357 -18.47 -5.80 -0.56
C ASN A 357 -19.25 -4.56 -0.09
N HIS A 358 -18.72 -3.78 0.85
CA HIS A 358 -19.33 -2.51 1.28
C HIS A 358 -19.45 -1.55 0.09
N SER A 359 -20.62 -0.92 -0.05
CA SER A 359 -20.97 -0.07 -1.20
C SER A 359 -19.95 1.04 -1.46
N GLN A 360 -19.41 1.61 -0.38
CA GLN A 360 -18.46 2.73 -0.47
C GLN A 360 -16.99 2.32 -0.54
N CYS A 361 -16.62 1.03 -0.39
CA CYS A 361 -15.21 0.63 -0.36
C CYS A 361 -14.46 1.08 -1.63
N GLY A 362 -15.05 0.84 -2.80
CA GLY A 362 -14.48 1.31 -4.07
C GLY A 362 -14.47 2.84 -4.22
N THR A 363 -15.47 3.52 -3.66
CA THR A 363 -15.57 5.00 -3.70
C THR A 363 -14.51 5.64 -2.81
N PHE A 364 -14.31 5.12 -1.60
CA PHE A 364 -13.30 5.56 -0.66
C PHE A 364 -11.88 5.39 -1.23
N TYR A 365 -11.58 4.22 -1.78
CA TYR A 365 -10.29 3.97 -2.42
C TYR A 365 -10.04 4.91 -3.60
N ARG A 366 -11.08 5.28 -4.35
CA ARG A 366 -10.97 6.28 -5.43
C ARG A 366 -10.73 7.69 -4.89
N SER A 367 -11.47 8.14 -3.88
CA SER A 367 -11.36 9.51 -3.36
C SER A 367 -10.02 9.77 -2.65
N THR A 368 -9.51 8.76 -1.95
CA THR A 368 -8.18 8.81 -1.29
C THR A 368 -7.04 8.86 -2.31
N THR A 369 -7.15 8.15 -3.44
CA THR A 369 -6.12 8.16 -4.49
C THR A 369 -6.24 9.33 -5.47
N HIS A 370 -7.40 9.99 -5.55
CA HIS A 370 -7.68 11.08 -6.49
C HIS A 370 -8.54 12.18 -5.84
N PRO A 371 -7.94 13.13 -5.08
CA PRO A 371 -8.69 14.12 -4.30
C PRO A 371 -9.30 15.29 -5.11
N ALA A 372 -9.21 15.29 -6.46
CA ALA A 372 -9.74 16.39 -7.27
C ALA A 372 -11.25 16.23 -7.55
N PRO A 373 -12.11 17.19 -7.17
CA PRO A 373 -13.52 17.19 -7.53
C PRO A 373 -13.71 17.67 -8.98
N GLY A 374 -14.42 16.89 -9.77
CA GLY A 374 -14.82 17.23 -11.15
C GLY A 374 -14.02 16.49 -12.22
N ASP A 375 -14.74 15.93 -13.20
CA ASP A 375 -14.23 15.41 -14.47
C ASP A 375 -13.55 14.04 -14.53
N VAL A 376 -14.08 13.04 -13.84
CA VAL A 376 -13.89 11.64 -14.29
C VAL A 376 -15.20 10.87 -14.15
N LYS A 377 -15.70 10.33 -15.29
CA LYS A 377 -16.87 9.43 -15.38
C LYS A 377 -16.77 8.28 -14.36
N PRO A 378 -17.89 7.71 -13.89
CA PRO A 378 -17.88 6.70 -12.83
C PRO A 378 -17.05 5.47 -13.22
N VAL A 379 -15.93 5.29 -12.51
CA VAL A 379 -15.06 4.10 -12.57
C VAL A 379 -15.49 3.11 -11.46
N THR A 380 -16.77 3.08 -11.08
CA THR A 380 -17.33 2.00 -10.25
C THR A 380 -17.22 0.63 -10.95
N THR A 381 -16.98 0.64 -12.27
CA THR A 381 -16.82 -0.54 -13.10
C THR A 381 -15.40 -1.14 -13.02
N LEU A 382 -14.32 -0.40 -12.73
CA LEU A 382 -12.96 -0.99 -12.81
C LEU A 382 -12.66 -1.96 -11.66
N CYS A 383 -13.19 -1.69 -10.46
CA CYS A 383 -13.09 -2.62 -9.33
C CYS A 383 -13.96 -3.89 -9.54
N ARG A 384 -15.07 -3.78 -10.29
CA ARG A 384 -15.96 -4.93 -10.60
C ARG A 384 -15.64 -5.68 -11.90
N THR A 385 -14.92 -5.10 -12.86
CA THR A 385 -14.97 -5.59 -14.27
C THR A 385 -13.69 -6.21 -14.79
N ARG A 386 -12.54 -6.13 -14.09
CA ARG A 386 -11.41 -7.02 -14.42
C ARG A 386 -11.50 -8.41 -13.76
N CYS A 387 -12.55 -8.68 -12.97
CA CYS A 387 -12.83 -9.98 -12.35
C CYS A 387 -13.52 -11.02 -13.28
N ARG A 388 -13.60 -10.80 -14.60
CA ARG A 388 -14.11 -11.79 -15.57
C ARG A 388 -13.08 -12.31 -16.58
N GLY A 389 -11.81 -11.92 -16.45
CA GLY A 389 -10.79 -12.13 -17.49
C GLY A 389 -9.79 -13.27 -17.28
N VAL A 390 -9.82 -14.00 -16.16
CA VAL A 390 -8.89 -15.15 -15.93
C VAL A 390 -9.67 -16.35 -15.42
N ARG A 391 -10.36 -17.02 -16.34
CA ARG A 391 -10.62 -18.46 -16.26
C ARG A 391 -10.00 -19.09 -17.50
N ARG A 392 -8.83 -19.69 -17.33
CA ARG A 392 -8.47 -20.96 -17.95
C ARG A 392 -7.69 -21.77 -16.94
#